data_AF-D4YXH4-F1
#
_entry.id   AF-D4YXH4-F1
#
_cell.length_a   1.000
_cell.length_b   1.000
_cell.length_c   1.000
_cell.angle_alpha   90.00
_cell.angle_beta   90.00
_cell.angle_gamma   90.00
#
_symmetry.space_group_name_H-M   'P 1'
#
loop_
_entity.id
_entity.type
_entity.pdbx_description
1 polymer ?
#
loop_
_entity_poly.entity_id
_entity_poly.type
_entity_poly.pdbx_seq_one_letter_code
_entity_poly.pdbx_strand_id
1 'polypeptide(L)'
;MEEAMRQRSINIESIGHPQPIPLACRIGPILATGGIMGRDSETRVMPEDVAGQAANCFRNLALVLAEAGMDMGDVVKITCHVRDDGAREAINASWLEHYPDPAHRPARHTQIAILRGAVLIQLDALAVAKEAA
;
A
#
# COMPACT_ATOMS: atom_id res chain seq x y z
N MET A 1 33.28 -5.71 -12.46
CA MET A 1 32.08 -6.48 -12.06
C MET A 1 31.07 -5.46 -11.60
N GLU A 2 29.93 -5.39 -12.29
CA GLU A 2 28.83 -4.51 -11.92
C GLU A 2 28.33 -4.95 -10.54
N GLU A 3 28.48 -4.09 -9.55
CA GLU A 3 28.02 -4.34 -8.19
C GLU A 3 26.51 -4.53 -8.26
N ALA A 4 26.02 -5.77 -8.06
CA ALA A 4 24.60 -6.07 -8.19
C ALA A 4 23.82 -5.11 -7.29
N MET A 5 22.96 -4.30 -7.91
CA MET A 5 22.32 -3.15 -7.28
C MET A 5 21.51 -3.63 -6.07
N ARG A 6 21.96 -3.28 -4.86
CA ARG A 6 21.43 -3.79 -3.58
C ARG A 6 19.93 -3.50 -3.40
N GLN A 7 19.45 -2.40 -3.99
CA GLN A 7 18.08 -1.93 -3.90
C GLN A 7 17.39 -2.00 -5.26
N ARG A 8 16.14 -2.45 -5.26
CA ARG A 8 15.24 -2.41 -6.42
C ARG A 8 14.11 -1.42 -6.13
N SER A 9 14.07 -0.33 -6.88
CA SER A 9 12.94 0.61 -6.87
C SER A 9 11.78 0.04 -7.67
N ILE A 10 10.57 0.20 -7.13
CA ILE A 10 9.32 -0.24 -7.76
C ILE A 10 8.52 1.00 -8.15
N ASN A 11 8.18 1.07 -9.44
CA ASN A 11 7.37 2.11 -10.03
C ASN A 11 6.30 1.45 -10.91
N ILE A 12 5.06 1.88 -10.77
CA ILE A 12 3.93 1.38 -11.54
C ILE A 12 3.22 2.61 -12.11
N GLU A 13 3.20 2.74 -13.43
CA GLU A 13 2.72 3.97 -14.09
C GLU A 13 1.25 4.29 -13.75
N SER A 14 0.40 3.25 -13.66
CA SER A 14 -1.03 3.39 -13.40
C SER A 14 -1.39 4.02 -12.06
N ILE A 15 -0.53 3.84 -11.05
CA ILE A 15 -0.75 4.31 -9.67
C ILE A 15 0.37 5.23 -9.17
N GLY A 16 1.30 5.57 -10.05
CA GLY A 16 2.43 6.46 -9.76
C GLY A 16 2.03 7.93 -9.66
N HIS A 17 3.02 8.76 -9.38
CA HIS A 17 2.87 10.21 -9.23
C HIS A 17 4.09 10.94 -9.83
N PRO A 18 4.02 12.25 -10.11
CA PRO A 18 5.13 12.96 -10.75
C PRO A 18 6.32 13.26 -9.81
N GLN A 19 6.20 13.04 -8.50
CA GLN A 19 7.29 13.28 -7.56
C GLN A 19 8.44 12.27 -7.76
N PRO A 20 9.71 12.66 -7.53
CA PRO A 20 10.89 11.83 -7.78
C PRO A 20 11.14 10.80 -6.65
N ILE A 21 10.11 10.06 -6.26
CA ILE A 21 10.17 8.99 -5.25
C ILE A 21 9.46 7.74 -5.80
N PRO A 22 9.98 6.53 -5.53
CA PRO A 22 9.33 5.31 -5.99
C PRO A 22 8.12 4.95 -5.12
N LEU A 23 7.24 4.08 -5.63
CA LEU A 23 6.13 3.53 -4.86
C LEU A 23 6.60 2.60 -3.75
N ALA A 24 7.68 1.85 -4.02
CA ALA A 24 8.32 1.01 -3.03
C ALA A 24 9.80 0.81 -3.34
N CYS A 25 10.54 0.36 -2.33
CA CYS A 25 11.92 -0.09 -2.47
C CYS A 25 12.05 -1.47 -1.82
N ARG A 26 12.75 -2.37 -2.50
CA ARG A 26 13.07 -3.70 -2.01
C ARG A 26 14.59 -3.86 -1.85
N ILE A 27 15.02 -4.36 -0.68
CA ILE A 27 16.40 -4.80 -0.42
C ILE A 27 16.34 -6.21 0.18
N GLY A 28 16.86 -7.19 -0.56
CA GLY A 28 16.77 -8.60 -0.15
C GLY A 28 15.30 -9.02 0.06
N PRO A 29 14.92 -9.55 1.24
CA PRO A 29 13.54 -9.94 1.50
C PRO A 29 12.65 -8.75 1.92
N ILE A 30 13.21 -7.61 2.29
CA ILE A 30 12.44 -6.49 2.85
C ILE A 30 11.92 -5.61 1.72
N LEU A 31 10.62 -5.32 1.75
CA LEU A 31 9.98 -4.30 0.92
C LEU A 31 9.33 -3.25 1.83
N ALA A 32 9.59 -1.98 1.55
CA ALA A 32 8.92 -0.85 2.18
C ALA A 32 8.27 0.01 1.09
N THR A 33 7.01 0.40 1.31
CA THR A 33 6.30 1.30 0.40
C THR A 33 6.43 2.76 0.86
N GLY A 34 6.26 3.68 -0.09
CA GLY A 34 5.83 5.04 0.21
C GLY A 34 4.33 5.09 0.52
N GLY A 35 3.76 6.30 0.43
CA GLY A 35 2.31 6.49 0.52
C GLY A 35 1.58 5.99 -0.72
N ILE A 36 0.73 4.98 -0.54
CA ILE A 36 -0.16 4.42 -1.56
C ILE A 36 -1.52 5.08 -1.42
N MET A 37 -1.94 5.77 -2.47
CA MET A 37 -3.21 6.52 -2.51
C MET A 37 -4.35 5.68 -3.08
N GLY A 38 -5.58 6.05 -2.71
CA GLY A 38 -6.82 5.41 -3.16
C GLY A 38 -7.28 5.79 -4.57
N ARG A 39 -6.38 6.19 -5.47
CA ARG A 39 -6.72 6.48 -6.86
C ARG A 39 -7.01 5.16 -7.59
N ASP A 40 -8.04 5.14 -8.43
CA ASP A 40 -8.32 4.00 -9.28
C ASP A 40 -7.20 3.81 -10.32
N SER A 41 -6.65 2.60 -10.41
CA SER A 41 -5.48 2.32 -11.25
C SER A 41 -5.78 2.38 -12.75
N GLU A 42 -7.02 2.15 -13.17
CA GLU A 42 -7.39 2.12 -14.58
C GLU A 42 -7.79 3.50 -15.08
N THR A 43 -8.71 4.14 -14.38
CA THR A 43 -9.29 5.44 -14.76
C THR A 43 -8.44 6.62 -14.28
N ARG A 44 -7.52 6.39 -13.33
CA ARG A 44 -6.76 7.42 -12.63
C ARG A 44 -7.64 8.43 -11.88
N VAL A 45 -8.91 8.11 -11.62
CA VAL A 45 -9.84 8.96 -10.87
C VAL A 45 -9.71 8.67 -9.37
N MET A 46 -9.78 9.72 -8.54
CA MET A 46 -9.87 9.58 -7.10
C MET A 46 -11.36 9.47 -6.71
N PRO A 47 -11.81 8.39 -6.06
CA PRO A 47 -13.16 8.31 -5.51
C PRO A 47 -13.43 9.47 -4.55
N GLU A 48 -14.66 9.99 -4.55
CA GLU A 48 -15.06 11.10 -3.67
C GLU A 48 -15.28 10.66 -2.22
N ASP A 49 -15.54 9.37 -2.00
CA ASP A 49 -15.77 8.79 -0.69
C ASP A 49 -14.57 7.98 -0.16
N VAL A 50 -14.49 7.86 1.16
CA VAL A 50 -13.39 7.17 1.85
C VAL A 50 -13.42 5.65 1.66
N ALA A 51 -14.59 5.07 1.38
CA ALA A 51 -14.72 3.62 1.18
C ALA A 51 -14.09 3.18 -0.14
N GLY A 52 -14.39 3.89 -1.23
CA GLY A 52 -13.77 3.71 -2.52
C GLY A 52 -12.27 3.96 -2.46
N GLN A 53 -11.84 5.05 -1.79
CA GLN A 53 -10.39 5.29 -1.62
C GLN A 53 -9.70 4.20 -0.80
N ALA A 54 -10.31 3.70 0.28
CA ALA A 54 -9.76 2.62 1.08
C ALA A 54 -9.62 1.35 0.25
N ALA A 55 -10.68 0.91 -0.44
CA ALA A 55 -10.64 -0.26 -1.30
C ALA A 55 -9.53 -0.14 -2.35
N ASN A 56 -9.40 1.02 -2.98
CA ASN A 56 -8.36 1.29 -3.97
C ASN A 56 -6.95 1.25 -3.35
N CYS A 57 -6.76 1.76 -2.12
CA CYS A 57 -5.45 1.69 -1.45
C CYS A 57 -4.97 0.23 -1.30
N PHE A 58 -5.85 -0.68 -0.88
CA PHE A 58 -5.49 -2.09 -0.72
C PHE A 58 -5.26 -2.79 -2.07
N ARG A 59 -6.06 -2.50 -3.10
CA ARG A 59 -5.80 -3.02 -4.45
C ARG A 59 -4.47 -2.51 -5.01
N ASN A 60 -4.18 -1.24 -4.81
CA ASN A 60 -2.92 -0.64 -5.25
C ASN A 60 -1.71 -1.21 -4.48
N LEU A 61 -1.86 -1.51 -3.19
CA LEU A 61 -0.84 -2.24 -2.43
C LEU A 61 -0.59 -3.63 -3.01
N ALA A 62 -1.65 -4.37 -3.37
CA ALA A 62 -1.50 -5.67 -4.01
C ALA A 62 -0.75 -5.57 -5.35
N LEU A 63 -0.98 -4.52 -6.15
CA LEU A 63 -0.21 -4.27 -7.38
C LEU A 63 1.27 -4.02 -7.09
N VAL A 64 1.59 -3.22 -6.07
CA VAL A 64 2.99 -2.95 -5.65
C VAL A 64 3.69 -4.24 -5.19
N LEU A 65 3.00 -5.07 -4.41
CA LEU A 65 3.52 -6.35 -3.97
C LEU A 65 3.73 -7.31 -5.15
N ALA A 66 2.78 -7.39 -6.07
CA ALA A 66 2.89 -8.25 -7.26
C ALA A 66 4.08 -7.86 -8.15
N GLU A 67 4.34 -6.57 -8.36
CA GLU A 67 5.53 -6.07 -9.08
C GLU A 67 6.85 -6.48 -8.39
N ALA A 68 6.80 -6.66 -7.06
CA ALA A 68 7.91 -7.18 -6.27
C ALA A 68 8.02 -8.71 -6.26
N GLY A 69 7.07 -9.44 -6.87
CA GLY A 69 6.95 -10.90 -6.75
C GLY A 69 6.47 -11.35 -5.37
N MET A 70 5.63 -10.55 -4.71
CA MET A 70 5.09 -10.74 -3.36
C MET A 70 3.56 -10.71 -3.40
N ASP A 71 2.92 -11.15 -2.30
CA ASP A 71 1.47 -11.11 -2.12
C ASP A 71 1.06 -10.45 -0.79
N MET A 72 -0.24 -10.28 -0.57
CA MET A 72 -0.78 -9.64 0.65
C MET A 72 -0.37 -10.38 1.94
N GLY A 73 -0.08 -11.67 1.88
CA GLY A 73 0.39 -12.49 3.00
C GLY A 73 1.84 -12.23 3.40
N ASP A 74 2.62 -11.56 2.55
CA ASP A 74 3.99 -11.15 2.88
C ASP A 74 4.03 -9.84 3.70
N VAL A 75 2.88 -9.18 3.91
CA VAL A 75 2.80 -7.90 4.62
C VAL A 75 2.89 -8.12 6.13
N VAL A 76 3.79 -7.37 6.78
CA VAL A 76 4.01 -7.39 8.23
C VAL A 76 3.25 -6.28 8.94
N LYS A 77 3.22 -5.08 8.35
CA LYS A 77 2.61 -3.89 8.94
C LYS A 77 2.01 -2.99 7.88
N ILE A 78 0.82 -2.47 8.16
CA ILE A 78 0.18 -1.39 7.38
C ILE A 78 -0.08 -0.19 8.30
N THR A 79 0.28 1.01 7.86
CA THR A 79 -0.10 2.27 8.51
C THR A 79 -1.07 3.03 7.61
N CYS A 80 -2.28 3.29 8.10
CA CYS A 80 -3.28 4.08 7.39
C CYS A 80 -3.23 5.52 7.90
N HIS A 81 -3.15 6.48 6.99
CA HIS A 81 -3.21 7.91 7.27
C HIS A 81 -4.56 8.43 6.77
N VAL A 82 -5.34 9.04 7.67
CA VAL A 82 -6.71 9.49 7.41
C VAL A 82 -6.90 10.94 7.83
N ARG A 83 -7.90 11.63 7.28
CA ARG A 83 -8.22 13.00 7.71
C ARG A 83 -8.90 13.08 9.07
N ASP A 84 -9.71 12.08 9.38
CA ASP A 84 -10.51 12.02 10.59
C ASP A 84 -10.90 10.58 10.91
N ASP A 85 -11.58 10.41 12.02
CA ASP A 85 -11.92 9.12 12.60
C ASP A 85 -13.00 8.34 11.85
N GLY A 86 -13.78 9.03 10.99
CA GLY A 86 -14.88 8.45 10.22
C GLY A 86 -14.43 7.42 9.17
N ALA A 87 -13.13 7.36 8.87
CA ALA A 87 -12.56 6.41 7.92
C ALA A 87 -12.49 4.97 8.43
N ARG A 88 -12.66 4.72 9.73
CA ARG A 88 -12.36 3.40 10.34
C ARG A 88 -13.17 2.25 9.75
N GLU A 89 -14.48 2.42 9.59
CA GLU A 89 -15.35 1.37 9.05
C GLU A 89 -15.00 1.04 7.60
N ALA A 90 -14.71 2.06 6.78
CA ALA A 90 -14.22 1.89 5.42
C ALA A 90 -12.91 1.08 5.37
N ILE A 91 -11.94 1.40 6.25
CA ILE A 91 -10.69 0.65 6.31
C ILE A 91 -10.95 -0.78 6.79
N ASN A 92 -11.81 -0.98 7.78
CA ASN A 92 -12.13 -2.31 8.31
C ASN A 92 -12.74 -3.23 7.25
N ALA A 93 -13.65 -2.71 6.43
CA ALA A 93 -14.27 -3.47 5.34
C ALA A 93 -13.21 -4.01 4.37
N SER A 94 -12.35 -3.13 3.83
CA SER A 94 -11.29 -3.55 2.89
C SER A 94 -10.21 -4.41 3.56
N TRP A 95 -9.87 -4.12 4.82
CA TRP A 95 -8.93 -4.93 5.60
C TRP A 95 -9.41 -6.38 5.74
N LEU A 96 -10.68 -6.58 6.07
CA LEU A 96 -11.24 -7.93 6.26
C LEU A 96 -11.42 -8.69 4.94
N GLU A 97 -11.60 -7.98 3.83
CA GLU A 97 -11.61 -8.59 2.49
C GLU A 97 -10.23 -9.18 2.13
N HIS A 98 -9.15 -8.45 2.42
CA HIS A 98 -7.79 -8.92 2.15
C HIS A 98 -7.22 -9.85 3.23
N TYR A 99 -7.68 -9.73 4.47
CA TYR A 99 -7.22 -10.52 5.63
C TYR A 99 -8.39 -11.15 6.40
N PRO A 100 -9.15 -12.07 5.78
CA PRO A 100 -10.32 -12.68 6.40
C PRO A 100 -9.97 -13.49 7.64
N ASP A 101 -8.85 -14.23 7.59
CA ASP A 101 -8.39 -15.08 8.69
C ASP A 101 -7.73 -14.25 9.81
N PRO A 102 -8.28 -14.25 11.05
CA PRO A 102 -7.66 -13.59 12.20
C PRO A 102 -6.23 -14.02 12.51
N ALA A 103 -5.84 -15.26 12.20
CA ALA A 103 -4.51 -15.79 12.48
C ALA A 103 -3.44 -15.30 11.48
N HIS A 104 -3.85 -14.71 10.36
CA HIS A 104 -2.97 -14.27 9.27
C HIS A 104 -3.09 -12.77 8.97
N ARG A 105 -3.48 -11.95 9.95
CA ARG A 105 -3.57 -10.49 9.81
C ARG A 105 -2.22 -9.82 10.11
N PRO A 106 -1.74 -8.89 9.27
CA PRO A 106 -0.62 -8.04 9.62
C PRO A 106 -0.96 -7.15 10.81
N ALA A 107 0.07 -6.56 11.42
CA ALA A 107 -0.16 -5.43 12.32
C ALA A 107 -0.77 -4.25 11.53
N ARG A 108 -1.64 -3.47 12.17
CA ARG A 108 -2.23 -2.25 11.58
C ARG A 108 -2.22 -1.10 12.57
N HIS A 109 -1.95 0.11 12.09
CA HIS A 109 -2.13 1.34 12.85
C HIS A 109 -2.82 2.38 11.99
N THR A 110 -3.65 3.23 12.59
CA THR A 110 -4.35 4.31 11.90
C THR A 110 -4.02 5.63 12.59
N GLN A 111 -3.62 6.63 11.81
CA GLN A 111 -3.23 7.94 12.28
C GLN A 111 -4.02 9.02 11.55
N ILE A 112 -4.40 10.06 12.29
CA ILE A 112 -4.95 11.29 11.70
C ILE A 112 -3.78 12.13 11.18
N ALA A 113 -3.83 12.53 9.92
CA ALA A 113 -2.76 13.25 9.23
C ALA A 113 -3.30 14.34 8.30
N ILE A 114 -2.45 15.32 7.97
CA ILE A 114 -2.77 16.34 6.96
C ILE A 114 -2.55 15.73 5.57
N LEU A 115 -3.65 15.42 4.88
CA LEU A 115 -3.64 14.90 3.51
C LEU A 115 -3.97 16.00 2.50
N ARG A 116 -3.30 15.98 1.34
CA ARG A 116 -3.43 17.02 0.30
C ARG A 116 -4.53 16.68 -0.71
N GLY A 117 -5.11 17.72 -1.33
CA GLY A 117 -6.04 17.57 -2.46
C GLY A 117 -7.31 16.80 -2.08
N ALA A 118 -7.71 15.84 -2.91
CA ALA A 118 -8.88 14.98 -2.71
C ALA A 118 -8.60 13.71 -1.89
N VAL A 119 -7.38 13.54 -1.35
CA VAL A 119 -7.00 12.32 -0.62
C VAL A 119 -7.65 12.34 0.77
N LEU A 120 -8.51 11.35 1.03
CA LEU A 120 -9.15 11.08 2.32
C LEU A 120 -8.41 10.01 3.13
N ILE A 121 -7.75 9.09 2.42
CA ILE A 121 -6.91 8.04 2.98
C ILE A 121 -5.70 7.75 2.07
N GLN A 122 -4.56 7.44 2.69
CA GLN A 122 -3.45 6.74 2.06
C GLN A 122 -2.89 5.70 3.04
N LEU A 123 -2.11 4.73 2.57
CA LEU A 123 -1.42 3.79 3.44
C LEU A 123 0.06 3.61 3.07
N ASP A 124 0.87 3.22 4.04
CA ASP A 124 2.19 2.63 3.80
C ASP A 124 2.24 1.21 4.37
N ALA A 125 3.14 0.40 3.83
CA ALA A 125 3.31 -0.98 4.21
C ALA A 125 4.79 -1.39 4.31
N LEU A 126 5.03 -2.31 5.24
CA LEU A 126 6.25 -3.09 5.35
C LEU A 126 5.91 -4.55 5.04
N ALA A 127 6.64 -5.18 4.15
CA ALA A 127 6.48 -6.57 3.77
C ALA A 127 7.84 -7.30 3.76
N VAL A 128 7.79 -8.62 3.95
CA VAL A 128 8.95 -9.51 3.96
C VAL A 128 8.67 -10.69 3.07
N ALA A 129 9.43 -10.84 1.99
CA ALA A 129 9.30 -11.95 1.07
C ALA A 129 9.68 -13.27 1.77
N LYS A 130 8.96 -14.34 1.40
CA LYS A 130 9.31 -15.72 1.77
C LYS A 130 10.78 -15.99 1.41
N GLU A 131 11.47 -16.71 2.28
CA GLU A 131 12.78 -17.25 1.92
C GLU A 131 12.61 -18.17 0.70
N ALA A 132 13.56 -18.09 -0.25
CA ALA A 132 13.61 -19.09 -1.31
C ALA A 132 13.96 -20.43 -0.65
N ALA A 133 13.05 -21.41 -0.78
CA ALA A 133 13.29 -22.77 -0.33
C ALA A 133 14.48 -23.43 -1.05
#